data_AF-A0A6C0EWL5-F1
#
_entry.id   AF-A0A6C0EWL5-F1
#
_cell.length_a   1.000
_cell.length_b   1.000
_cell.length_c   1.000
_cell.angle_alpha   90.00
_cell.angle_beta   90.00
_cell.angle_gamma   90.00
#
_symmetry.space_group_name_H-M   'P 1'
#
loop_
_entity.id
_entity.type
_entity.pdbx_description
1 polymer ?
#
loop_
_entity_poly.entity_id
_entity_poly.type
_entity_poly.pdbx_seq_one_letter_code
_entity_poly.pdbx_strand_id
1 'polypeptide(L)'
;MDNLYISAAIVACIFLLARFIEIRFISKPSIDKDGEPEPKPMKNIFRDSIIVFVSYILGHFIMTQFSESTVILGEKPDVFTGAPGF
;
A
#
# COMPACT_ATOMS: atom_id res chain seq x y z
N MET A 1 -3.84 -0.99 -18.64
CA MET A 1 -2.80 -1.94 -18.16
C MET A 1 -2.01 -1.19 -17.10
N ASP A 2 -2.62 -0.93 -15.96
CA ASP A 2 -1.91 -0.30 -14.85
C ASP A 2 -1.04 -1.37 -14.20
N ASN A 3 0.26 -1.25 -14.41
CA ASN A 3 1.22 -2.18 -13.85
C ASN A 3 1.32 -1.91 -12.35
N LEU A 4 0.54 -2.64 -11.55
CA LEU A 4 0.48 -2.54 -10.09
C LEU A 4 1.88 -2.47 -9.45
N TYR A 5 2.81 -3.27 -9.95
CA TYR A 5 4.19 -3.30 -9.43
C TYR A 5 4.96 -2.01 -9.73
N ILE A 6 4.70 -1.37 -10.87
CA ILE A 6 5.33 -0.11 -11.26
C ILE A 6 4.77 1.04 -10.41
N SER A 7 3.45 1.08 -10.20
CA SER A 7 2.85 2.10 -9.32
C SER A 7 3.31 1.93 -7.87
N ALA A 8 3.37 0.69 -7.37
CA ALA A 8 3.92 0.37 -6.06
C ALA A 8 5.39 0.83 -5.91
N ALA A 9 6.21 0.58 -6.93
CA ALA A 9 7.61 1.01 -6.95
C ALA A 9 7.76 2.53 -6.95
N ILE A 10 6.92 3.25 -7.72
CA ILE A 10 6.91 4.72 -7.74
C ILE A 10 6.56 5.28 -6.37
N VAL A 11 5.50 4.76 -5.73
CA VAL A 11 5.08 5.20 -4.39
C VAL A 11 6.18 4.94 -3.35
N ALA A 12 6.81 3.76 -3.38
CA ALA A 12 7.94 3.45 -2.51
C ALA A 12 9.14 4.38 -2.76
N CYS A 13 9.42 4.72 -4.03
CA CYS A 13 10.51 5.62 -4.40
C CYS A 13 10.24 7.06 -3.91
N ILE A 14 9.00 7.55 -4.04
CA ILE A 14 8.59 8.85 -3.49
C ILE A 14 8.73 8.88 -1.97
N PHE A 15 8.31 7.82 -1.28
CA PHE A 15 8.51 7.68 0.18
C PHE A 15 10.00 7.73 0.55
N LEU A 16 10.83 6.99 -0.16
CA LEU A 16 12.28 6.96 0.07
C LEU A 16 12.88 8.36 -0.14
N LEU A 17 12.54 9.06 -1.22
CA LEU A 17 12.99 10.43 -1.50
C LEU A 17 12.54 11.41 -0.41
N ALA A 18 11.28 11.38 -0.01
CA ALA A 18 10.75 12.24 1.04
C ALA A 18 11.49 12.00 2.38
N ARG A 19 11.71 10.73 2.73
CA ARG A 19 12.40 10.34 3.96
C ARG A 19 13.89 10.65 3.91
N PHE A 20 14.50 10.57 2.73
CA PHE A 20 15.87 10.97 2.50
C PHE A 20 16.06 12.49 2.68
N ILE A 21 15.13 13.29 2.14
CA ILE A 21 15.11 14.75 2.35
C ILE A 21 14.91 15.08 3.83
N GLU A 22 14.02 14.39 4.53
CA GLU A 22 13.78 14.58 5.96
C GLU A 22 15.04 14.32 6.80
N ILE A 23 15.81 13.28 6.48
CA ILE A 23 17.08 13.00 7.17
C ILE A 23 18.16 14.00 6.78
N ARG A 24 18.16 14.47 5.53
CA ARG A 24 19.18 15.42 5.06
C ARG A 24 18.97 16.85 5.59
N PHE A 25 17.73 17.28 5.82
CA PHE A 25 17.37 18.67 6.13
C PHE A 25 16.68 18.89 7.47
N ILE A 26 15.88 17.94 7.96
CA ILE A 26 15.10 18.08 9.20
C ILE A 26 15.77 17.38 10.38
N SER A 27 16.46 16.27 10.15
CA SER A 27 17.28 15.63 11.18
C SER A 27 18.54 16.46 11.41
N LYS A 28 18.42 17.52 12.21
CA LYS A 28 19.55 17.92 13.07
C LYS A 28 19.95 16.67 13.86
N PRO A 29 21.25 16.37 14.00
CA PRO A 29 21.70 15.20 14.75
C PRO A 29 20.90 15.17 16.05
N SER A 30 20.12 14.11 16.24
CA SER A 30 19.38 13.92 17.48
C SER A 30 20.43 13.97 18.58
N ILE A 31 20.43 15.08 19.32
CA ILE A 31 21.07 15.13 20.62
C ILE A 31 20.20 14.20 21.44
N ASP A 32 20.66 12.97 21.60
CA ASP A 32 20.12 12.10 22.61
C ASP A 32 20.29 12.80 23.97
N LYS A 33 19.48 12.39 24.95
CA LYS A 33 19.51 12.97 26.30
C LYS A 33 20.90 12.91 26.98
N ASP A 34 21.86 12.22 26.37
CA ASP A 34 23.25 12.08 26.76
C ASP A 34 24.23 12.48 25.63
N GLY A 35 24.03 13.60 24.93
CA GLY A 35 25.13 14.35 24.27
C GLY A 35 25.92 13.68 23.13
N GLU A 36 25.50 12.54 22.59
CA GLU A 36 26.13 11.88 21.43
C GLU A 36 25.17 11.87 20.23
N PRO A 37 25.66 12.07 18.99
CA PRO A 37 24.82 12.06 17.80
C PRO A 37 24.55 10.62 17.34
N GLU A 38 23.40 10.03 17.67
CA GLU A 38 23.03 8.74 17.08
C GLU A 38 22.70 8.89 15.58
N PRO A 39 23.44 8.21 14.68
CA PRO A 39 23.10 8.22 13.27
C PRO A 39 21.85 7.38 13.08
N LYS A 40 20.69 8.02 12.91
CA LYS A 40 19.43 7.35 12.54
C LYS A 40 19.72 6.40 11.36
N PRO A 41 19.76 5.07 11.57
CA PRO A 41 20.52 4.22 10.67
C PRO A 41 19.79 4.16 9.33
N MET A 42 20.47 4.50 8.23
CA MET A 42 19.93 4.46 6.87
C MET A 42 19.27 3.12 6.52
N LYS A 43 19.69 2.05 7.20
CA LYS A 43 19.09 0.70 7.12
C LYS A 43 17.60 0.68 7.50
N ASN A 44 17.15 1.52 8.43
CA ASN A 44 15.76 1.56 8.86
C ASN A 44 14.83 2.13 7.78
N ILE A 45 15.28 3.15 7.04
CA ILE A 45 14.51 3.77 5.95
C ILE A 45 14.26 2.77 4.83
N PHE A 46 15.28 1.97 4.50
CA PHE A 46 15.18 0.98 3.45
C PHE A 46 14.19 -0.13 3.84
N ARG A 47 14.22 -0.57 5.11
CA ARG A 47 13.22 -1.50 5.65
C ARG A 47 11.81 -0.91 5.59
N ASP A 48 11.64 0.34 5.97
CA ASP A 48 10.34 1.02 5.92
C ASP A 48 9.83 1.14 4.47
N SER A 49 10.73 1.43 3.51
CA SER A 49 10.37 1.49 2.09
C SER A 49 9.89 0.14 1.55
N ILE A 50 10.47 -0.98 2.00
CA ILE A 50 9.99 -2.33 1.64
C ILE A 50 8.59 -2.56 2.23
N ILE A 51 8.35 -2.13 3.48
CA ILE A 51 7.04 -2.24 4.12
C ILE A 51 5.98 -1.45 3.34
N VAL A 52 6.29 -0.23 2.90
CA VAL A 52 5.38 0.60 2.08
C VAL A 52 5.04 -0.09 0.77
N PHE A 53 6.03 -0.67 0.09
CA PHE A 53 5.79 -1.42 -1.15
C PHE A 53 4.85 -2.61 -0.94
N VAL A 54 5.10 -3.43 0.09
CA VAL A 54 4.24 -4.57 0.42
C VAL A 54 2.83 -4.11 0.83
N SER A 55 2.74 -3.04 1.61
CA SER A 55 1.44 -2.48 2.06
C SER A 55 0.59 -2.00 0.89
N TYR A 56 1.18 -1.38 -0.13
CA TYR A 56 0.46 -0.96 -1.33
C TYR A 56 -0.11 -2.15 -2.11
N ILE A 57 0.67 -3.21 -2.29
CA ILE A 57 0.21 -4.45 -2.94
C ILE A 57 -0.92 -5.08 -2.13
N LEU A 58 -0.76 -5.15 -0.81
CA LEU A 58 -1.77 -5.70 0.09
C LEU A 58 -3.08 -4.90 0.03
N GLY A 59 -2.98 -3.56 0.05
CA GLY A 59 -4.13 -2.68 -0.07
C GLY A 59 -4.84 -2.85 -1.41
N HIS A 60 -4.10 -2.96 -2.50
CA HIS A 60 -4.68 -3.27 -3.81
C HIS A 60 -5.41 -4.61 -3.79
N PHE A 61 -4.77 -5.67 -3.28
CA PHE A 61 -5.40 -6.99 -3.17
C PHE A 61 -6.72 -6.94 -2.40
N ILE A 62 -6.73 -6.29 -1.23
CA ILE A 62 -7.93 -6.11 -0.42
C ILE A 62 -9.02 -5.39 -1.23
N MET A 63 -8.69 -4.29 -1.91
CA MET A 63 -9.64 -3.56 -2.75
C MET A 63 -10.22 -4.43 -3.86
N THR A 64 -9.40 -5.26 -4.50
CA THR A 64 -9.86 -6.18 -5.55
C THR A 64 -10.88 -7.18 -5.00
N GLN A 65 -10.67 -7.73 -3.80
CA GLN A 65 -11.62 -8.64 -3.16
C GLN A 65 -12.99 -7.99 -2.89
N PHE A 66 -13.00 -6.72 -2.48
CA PHE A 66 -14.25 -5.98 -2.26
C PHE A 66 -14.96 -5.60 -3.57
N SER A 67 -14.22 -5.30 -4.63
CA SER A 67 -14.78 -5.01 -5.96
C SER A 67 -15.38 -6.25 -6.64
N GLU A 68 -14.80 -7.43 -6.45
CA GLU A 68 -15.38 -8.68 -6.99
C GLU A 68 -16.64 -9.12 -6.21
N SER A 69 -16.72 -8.77 -4.92
CA SER A 69 -17.85 -9.12 -4.06
C SER A 69 -19.14 -8.34 -4.37
N THR A 70 -19.09 -7.28 -5.18
CA THR A 70 -20.27 -6.48 -5.56
C THR A 70 -21.14 -7.14 -6.64
N VAL A 71 -20.71 -8.27 -7.20
CA VAL A 71 -21.41 -8.98 -8.30
C VAL A 71 -22.66 -9.76 -7.83
N ILE A 72 -22.88 -9.97 -6.53
CA ILE A 72 -24.10 -10.67 -6.04
C ILE A 72 -25.24 -9.69 -5.65
N LEU A 73 -25.12 -8.40 -5.98
CA LEU A 73 -26.19 -7.40 -5.70
C LEU A 73 -27.02 -7.02 -6.93
N GLY A 74 -26.67 -7.52 -8.12
CA GLY A 74 -27.31 -7.12 -9.39
C GLY A 74 -28.07 -8.21 -10.12
N GLU A 75 -27.75 -9.50 -9.91
CA GLU A 75 -28.47 -10.59 -10.55
C GLU A 75 -29.66 -10.96 -9.65
N LYS A 76 -30.78 -10.29 -9.92
CA LYS A 76 -32.08 -10.68 -9.37
C LYS A 76 -32.24 -12.18 -9.67
N PRO A 77 -32.43 -13.05 -8.67
CA PRO A 77 -32.56 -14.48 -8.93
C PRO A 77 -33.71 -14.67 -9.91
N ASP A 78 -33.40 -15.17 -11.11
CA ASP A 78 -34.42 -15.46 -12.11
C ASP A 78 -35.14 -16.73 -11.62
N VAL A 79 -36.24 -16.52 -10.91
CA VAL A 79 -37.13 -17.61 -10.52
C VAL A 79 -37.67 -18.17 -11.82
N PHE A 80 -37.31 -19.41 -12.12
CA PHE A 80 -37.88 -20.17 -13.23
C PHE A 80 -39.40 -20.26 -13.06
N THR A 81 -40.12 -19.30 -13.63
CA THR A 81 -41.60 -19.26 -13.70
C THR A 81 -42.10 -19.97 -14.96
N GLY A 82 -41.35 -20.98 -15.43
CA GLY A 82 -41.79 -21.81 -16.55
C GLY A 82 -43.14 -22.44 -16.22
N ALA A 83 -44.18 -22.06 -16.96
CA ALA A 83 -45.48 -22.70 -16.85
C ALA A 83 -45.29 -24.22 -17.03
N PRO A 84 -45.94 -25.07 -16.21
CA PRO A 84 -45.80 -26.52 -16.32
C PRO A 84 -46.21 -26.93 -17.74
N GLY A 85 -45.25 -27.53 -18.45
CA GLY A 85 -45.43 -27.98 -19.83
C GLY A 85 -46.13 -29.33 -19.94
N PHE A 86 -47.08 -29.65 -19.05
CA PHE A 86 -48.12 -30.67 -19.19
C PHE A 86 -49.02 -30.66 -17.94
#